data_AF-A0A0M8YHA8-F1
#
_entry.id   AF-A0A0M8YHA8-F1
#
_cell.length_a   1.000
_cell.length_b   1.000
_cell.length_c   1.000
_cell.angle_alpha   90.00
_cell.angle_beta   90.00
_cell.angle_gamma   90.00
#
_symmetry.space_group_name_H-M   'P 1'
#
loop_
_entity.id
_entity.type
_entity.pdbx_description
1 polymer ?
#
loop_
_entity_poly.entity_id
_entity_poly.type
_entity_poly.pdbx_seq_one_letter_code
_entity_poly.pdbx_strand_id
1 'polypeptide(L)'
;MRALLLALVLLITTAGPAQAHAGGLTPQDHLSRVTAIEPPLPGVTATMVNHGTQLEIHNGGTGPVTVADHVIGPGETHRFRDERTTASQWEVPLGTSVIKGRVDVTPGPNPLWWLLITAALALGGYFLGRRRALLAAGVVVVTAAHVWHAVGSTLAVTGGSFVPLLLGASGVGLVAWPLTAVAVVAAVRRAPATAFVAAVVGAMLVVAGIPDFDSFRFSQLPFAGPADVDRLLVALTLGGGLGLAAGGFDYLRRTGSTT
;
A
#
# COMPACT_ATOMS: atom_id res chain seq x y z
N MET A 1 11.07 28.66 -9.15
CA MET A 1 10.00 28.73 -8.12
C MET A 1 8.59 28.62 -8.73
N ARG A 2 8.21 29.44 -9.72
CA ARG A 2 6.87 29.38 -10.37
C ARG A 2 6.55 28.04 -11.04
N ALA A 3 7.48 27.45 -11.78
CA ALA A 3 7.28 26.14 -12.41
C ALA A 3 7.10 24.98 -11.41
N LEU A 4 7.77 25.08 -10.25
CA LEU A 4 7.73 24.07 -9.20
C LEU A 4 6.41 24.14 -8.40
N LEU A 5 5.92 25.36 -8.16
CA LEU A 5 4.56 25.61 -7.65
C LEU A 5 3.49 25.13 -8.64
N LEU A 6 3.67 25.36 -9.94
CA LEU A 6 2.70 24.92 -10.95
C LEU A 6 2.64 23.39 -11.03
N ALA A 7 3.81 22.72 -11.01
CA ALA A 7 3.90 21.26 -10.97
C ALA A 7 3.28 20.68 -9.69
N LEU A 8 3.51 21.31 -8.54
CA LEU A 8 2.92 20.90 -7.26
C LEU A 8 1.38 21.07 -7.28
N VAL A 9 0.87 22.20 -7.80
CA VAL A 9 -0.57 22.44 -7.95
C VAL A 9 -1.20 21.42 -8.88
N LEU A 10 -0.59 21.16 -10.05
CA LEU A 10 -1.05 20.12 -10.98
C LEU A 10 -1.05 18.73 -10.36
N LEU A 11 -0.05 18.38 -9.55
CA LEU A 11 0.01 17.10 -8.84
C LEU A 11 -1.13 16.94 -7.83
N ILE A 12 -1.44 17.99 -7.09
CA ILE A 12 -2.48 17.98 -6.04
C ILE A 12 -3.89 18.00 -6.64
N THR A 13 -4.12 18.72 -7.74
CA THR A 13 -5.47 18.88 -8.30
C THR A 13 -5.90 17.77 -9.25
N THR A 14 -4.96 16.98 -9.79
CA THR A 14 -5.27 15.93 -10.76
C THR A 14 -5.25 14.51 -10.19
N ALA A 15 -4.62 14.30 -9.03
CA ALA A 15 -4.63 13.01 -8.35
C ALA A 15 -5.84 12.92 -7.41
N GLY A 16 -6.90 12.25 -7.85
CA GLY A 16 -8.02 11.91 -6.96
C GLY A 16 -7.52 11.04 -5.79
N PRO A 17 -7.76 11.41 -4.52
CA PRO A 17 -7.13 10.78 -3.35
C PRO A 17 -7.39 9.28 -3.19
N ALA A 18 -8.42 8.73 -3.87
CA ALA A 18 -8.84 7.33 -3.72
C ALA A 18 -8.40 6.40 -4.87
N GLN A 19 -8.00 6.91 -6.04
CA GLN A 19 -7.66 6.07 -7.20
C GLN A 19 -6.16 5.75 -7.34
N ALA A 20 -5.28 6.56 -6.76
CA ALA A 20 -3.84 6.39 -6.91
C ALA A 20 -3.24 5.32 -5.98
N HIS A 21 -3.90 5.01 -4.87
CA HIS A 21 -3.36 4.11 -3.86
C HIS A 21 -3.65 2.64 -4.21
N ALA A 22 -2.61 1.82 -4.31
CA ALA A 22 -2.69 0.38 -4.63
C ALA A 22 -3.59 0.04 -5.84
N GLY A 23 -3.58 0.86 -6.91
CA GLY A 23 -4.40 0.61 -8.10
C GLY A 23 -5.92 0.66 -7.85
N GLY A 24 -6.36 1.33 -6.79
CA GLY A 24 -7.77 1.40 -6.39
C GLY A 24 -8.27 0.15 -5.66
N LEU A 25 -7.37 -0.66 -5.09
CA LEU A 25 -7.72 -1.72 -4.15
C LEU A 25 -7.91 -1.13 -2.75
N THR A 26 -8.94 -1.60 -2.05
CA THR A 26 -9.26 -1.17 -0.70
C THR A 26 -9.16 -2.36 0.26
N PRO A 27 -8.59 -2.17 1.47
CA PRO A 27 -8.67 -3.16 2.53
C PRO A 27 -10.11 -3.57 2.84
N GLN A 28 -10.34 -4.84 3.18
CA GLN A 28 -11.68 -5.38 3.45
C GLN A 28 -11.64 -6.66 4.29
N ASP A 29 -12.79 -7.04 4.87
CA ASP A 29 -12.93 -8.27 5.68
C ASP A 29 -13.45 -9.47 4.89
N HIS A 30 -13.48 -9.39 3.57
CA HIS A 30 -14.05 -10.42 2.73
C HIS A 30 -13.27 -10.61 1.43
N LEU A 31 -13.31 -11.82 0.88
CA LEU A 31 -12.76 -12.16 -0.43
C LEU A 31 -13.81 -12.88 -1.26
N SER A 32 -14.06 -12.36 -2.46
CA SER A 32 -14.80 -13.11 -3.47
C SER A 32 -13.91 -14.19 -4.09
N ARG A 33 -14.47 -15.38 -4.33
CA ARG A 33 -13.80 -16.52 -4.97
C ARG A 33 -14.69 -17.18 -6.00
N VAL A 34 -14.11 -17.53 -7.14
CA VAL A 34 -14.73 -18.47 -8.11
C VAL A 34 -14.70 -19.87 -7.51
N THR A 35 -15.81 -20.59 -7.58
CA THR A 35 -15.93 -21.97 -7.11
C THR A 35 -16.08 -22.95 -8.26
N ALA A 36 -16.74 -22.56 -9.36
CA ALA A 36 -16.96 -23.45 -10.52
C ALA A 36 -17.32 -22.69 -11.80
N ILE A 37 -17.23 -23.38 -12.94
CA ILE A 37 -17.88 -23.03 -14.21
C ILE A 37 -18.81 -24.19 -14.55
N GLU A 38 -20.10 -23.93 -14.73
CA GLU A 38 -21.12 -24.98 -14.90
C GLU A 38 -22.07 -24.71 -16.09
N PRO A 39 -22.21 -25.66 -17.05
CA PRO A 39 -21.33 -26.83 -17.23
C PRO A 39 -19.87 -26.41 -17.50
N PRO A 40 -18.86 -27.26 -17.24
CA PRO A 40 -17.47 -26.93 -17.53
C PRO A 40 -17.26 -26.60 -19.01
N LEU A 41 -16.55 -25.51 -19.29
CA LEU A 41 -16.15 -25.13 -20.65
C LEU A 41 -14.68 -25.56 -20.87
N PRO A 42 -14.40 -26.51 -21.78
CA PRO A 42 -13.04 -27.00 -22.01
C PRO A 42 -12.06 -25.86 -22.35
N GLY A 43 -10.95 -25.78 -21.61
CA GLY A 43 -9.90 -24.77 -21.81
C GLY A 43 -10.20 -23.40 -21.20
N VAL A 44 -11.40 -23.16 -20.66
CA VAL A 44 -11.75 -21.86 -20.06
C VAL A 44 -11.58 -21.92 -18.55
N THR A 45 -10.88 -20.93 -18.00
CA THR A 45 -10.69 -20.78 -16.54
C THR A 45 -11.18 -19.42 -16.08
N ALA A 46 -11.75 -19.37 -14.89
CA ALA A 46 -12.16 -18.13 -14.23
C ALA A 46 -11.59 -18.08 -12.81
N THR A 47 -11.03 -16.94 -12.42
CA THR A 47 -10.48 -16.72 -11.09
C THR A 47 -10.73 -15.28 -10.64
N MET A 48 -10.88 -15.07 -9.34
CA MET A 48 -10.85 -13.71 -8.80
C MET A 48 -9.41 -13.26 -8.64
N VAL A 49 -9.10 -12.06 -9.13
CA VAL A 49 -7.81 -11.39 -8.98
C VAL A 49 -7.98 -10.09 -8.20
N ASN A 50 -6.89 -9.36 -7.95
CA ASN A 50 -6.96 -8.03 -7.34
C ASN A 50 -7.73 -8.05 -6.00
N HIS A 51 -7.33 -8.96 -5.11
CA HIS A 51 -7.95 -9.17 -3.80
C HIS A 51 -9.47 -9.45 -3.84
N GLY A 52 -9.93 -10.18 -4.85
CA GLY A 52 -11.34 -10.56 -4.94
C GLY A 52 -12.24 -9.49 -5.56
N THR A 53 -11.67 -8.38 -6.07
CA THR A 53 -12.46 -7.26 -6.62
C THR A 53 -12.68 -7.33 -8.12
N GLN A 54 -11.94 -8.20 -8.83
CA GLN A 54 -12.02 -8.33 -10.28
C GLN A 54 -12.04 -9.79 -10.69
N LEU A 55 -12.90 -10.12 -11.65
CA LEU A 55 -12.98 -11.44 -12.26
C LEU A 55 -12.03 -11.47 -13.47
N GLU A 56 -11.13 -12.44 -13.50
CA GLU A 56 -10.29 -12.78 -14.64
C GLU A 56 -10.81 -14.05 -15.29
N ILE A 57 -11.01 -14.00 -16.60
CA ILE A 57 -11.39 -15.14 -17.43
C ILE A 57 -10.33 -15.32 -18.50
N HIS A 58 -9.76 -16.51 -18.58
CA HIS A 58 -8.85 -16.91 -19.64
C HIS A 58 -9.53 -17.97 -20.52
N ASN A 59 -9.56 -17.73 -21.83
CA ASN A 59 -10.12 -18.65 -22.81
C ASN A 59 -9.01 -19.43 -23.53
N GLY A 60 -8.58 -20.56 -22.97
CA GLY A 60 -7.68 -21.50 -23.65
C GLY A 60 -8.39 -22.47 -24.60
N GLY A 61 -9.69 -22.28 -24.86
CA GLY A 61 -10.48 -23.09 -25.78
C GLY A 61 -10.26 -22.73 -27.25
N THR A 62 -11.00 -23.38 -28.15
CA THR A 62 -10.88 -23.17 -29.61
C THR A 62 -11.90 -22.18 -30.17
N GLY A 63 -12.95 -21.87 -29.42
CA GLY A 63 -14.02 -20.95 -29.82
C GLY A 63 -14.13 -19.74 -28.90
N PRO A 64 -14.73 -18.63 -29.37
CA PRO A 64 -14.97 -17.47 -28.54
C PRO A 64 -16.00 -17.77 -27.44
N VAL A 65 -15.85 -17.11 -26.29
CA VAL A 65 -16.84 -17.15 -25.20
C VAL A 65 -17.29 -15.73 -24.85
N THR A 66 -18.58 -15.56 -24.54
CA THR A 66 -19.14 -14.25 -24.20
C THR A 66 -19.41 -14.17 -22.70
N VAL A 67 -18.95 -13.10 -22.06
CA VAL A 67 -19.28 -12.78 -20.67
C VAL A 67 -19.86 -11.38 -20.61
N ALA A 68 -21.03 -11.24 -19.98
CA ALA A 68 -21.84 -10.02 -20.09
C ALA A 68 -21.98 -9.61 -21.58
N ASP A 69 -21.36 -8.49 -21.98
CA ASP A 69 -21.39 -7.96 -23.35
C ASP A 69 -20.02 -8.01 -24.05
N HIS A 70 -19.05 -8.75 -23.48
CA HIS A 70 -17.70 -8.87 -24.03
C HIS A 70 -17.42 -10.27 -24.58
N VAL A 71 -16.86 -10.32 -25.79
CA VAL A 71 -16.42 -11.56 -26.45
C VAL A 71 -14.94 -11.77 -26.18
N ILE A 72 -14.59 -12.92 -25.61
CA ILE A 72 -13.22 -13.34 -25.31
C ILE A 72 -12.80 -14.37 -26.35
N GLY A 73 -11.86 -14.01 -27.23
CA GLY A 73 -11.32 -14.88 -28.26
C GLY A 73 -10.45 -16.02 -27.70
N PRO A 74 -10.15 -17.05 -28.51
CA PRO A 74 -9.19 -18.09 -28.17
C PRO A 74 -7.80 -17.51 -27.81
N GLY A 75 -7.24 -17.95 -26.70
CA GLY A 75 -5.97 -17.48 -26.14
C GLY A 75 -6.05 -16.15 -25.38
N GLU A 76 -7.20 -15.47 -25.35
CA GLU A 76 -7.34 -14.17 -24.72
C GLU A 76 -7.68 -14.29 -23.22
N THR A 77 -7.33 -13.22 -22.50
CA THR A 77 -7.70 -13.03 -21.10
C THR A 77 -8.45 -11.72 -20.96
N HIS A 78 -9.62 -11.77 -20.32
CA HIS A 78 -10.43 -10.60 -20.02
C HIS A 78 -10.55 -10.41 -18.50
N ARG A 79 -10.42 -9.17 -18.04
CA ARG A 79 -10.56 -8.80 -16.63
C ARG A 79 -11.58 -7.70 -16.47
N PHE A 80 -12.56 -7.89 -15.60
CA PHE A 80 -13.62 -6.91 -15.37
C PHE A 80 -14.18 -7.00 -13.95
N ARG A 81 -14.79 -5.90 -13.49
CA ARG A 81 -15.51 -5.85 -12.22
C ARG A 81 -16.99 -6.11 -12.49
N ASP A 82 -17.64 -6.83 -11.59
CA ASP A 82 -19.05 -7.15 -11.69
C ASP A 82 -19.68 -7.08 -10.29
N GLU A 83 -20.70 -6.24 -10.13
CA GLU A 83 -21.35 -6.00 -8.83
C GLU A 83 -21.94 -7.28 -8.23
N ARG A 84 -22.33 -8.25 -9.07
CA ARG A 84 -22.87 -9.54 -8.60
C ARG A 84 -21.87 -10.29 -7.73
N THR A 85 -20.57 -10.12 -7.97
CA THR A 85 -19.49 -10.80 -7.22
C THR A 85 -19.37 -10.37 -5.75
N THR A 86 -20.19 -9.41 -5.31
CA THR A 86 -20.29 -8.95 -3.91
C THR A 86 -21.34 -9.70 -3.08
N ALA A 87 -22.23 -10.47 -3.72
CA ALA A 87 -23.24 -11.27 -3.00
C ALA A 87 -22.59 -12.49 -2.30
N SER A 88 -23.20 -13.00 -1.23
CA SER A 88 -22.64 -14.13 -0.46
C SER A 88 -22.41 -15.39 -1.29
N GLN A 89 -23.32 -15.66 -2.23
CA GLN A 89 -23.19 -16.59 -3.35
C GLN A 89 -23.56 -15.81 -4.60
N TRP A 90 -22.84 -16.02 -5.69
CA TRP A 90 -23.03 -15.24 -6.90
C TRP A 90 -22.80 -16.06 -8.16
N GLU A 91 -23.38 -15.56 -9.25
CA GLU A 91 -23.36 -16.19 -10.56
C GLU A 91 -23.16 -15.14 -11.65
N VAL A 92 -22.27 -15.43 -12.60
CA VAL A 92 -21.99 -14.58 -13.78
C VAL A 92 -22.14 -15.45 -15.04
N PRO A 93 -23.09 -15.15 -15.95
CA PRO A 93 -23.24 -15.87 -17.21
C PRO A 93 -21.98 -15.81 -18.08
N LEU A 94 -21.63 -16.95 -18.67
CA LEU A 94 -20.49 -17.15 -19.54
C LEU A 94 -20.89 -18.06 -20.72
N GLY A 95 -21.34 -17.47 -21.82
CA GLY A 95 -21.84 -18.20 -22.99
C GLY A 95 -23.01 -19.11 -22.62
N THR A 96 -22.80 -20.42 -22.78
CA THR A 96 -23.75 -21.47 -22.40
C THR A 96 -23.58 -22.00 -20.97
N SER A 97 -22.66 -21.41 -20.21
CA SER A 97 -22.33 -21.79 -18.84
C SER A 97 -22.49 -20.60 -17.88
N VAL A 98 -22.27 -20.86 -16.61
CA VAL A 98 -22.28 -19.87 -15.54
C VAL A 98 -21.02 -20.03 -14.70
N ILE A 99 -20.34 -18.91 -14.44
CA ILE A 99 -19.30 -18.85 -13.41
C ILE A 99 -19.98 -18.67 -12.07
N LYS A 100 -19.74 -19.61 -11.17
CA LYS A 100 -20.25 -19.58 -9.80
C LYS A 100 -19.15 -19.14 -8.85
N GLY A 101 -19.55 -18.44 -7.79
CA GLY A 101 -18.63 -18.08 -6.73
C GLY A 101 -19.33 -17.70 -5.44
N ARG A 102 -18.51 -17.35 -4.46
CA ARG A 102 -18.95 -16.97 -3.12
C ARG A 102 -18.05 -15.91 -2.52
N VAL A 103 -18.53 -15.26 -1.48
CA VAL A 103 -17.74 -14.34 -0.66
C VAL A 103 -17.40 -15.00 0.67
N ASP A 104 -16.11 -15.18 0.92
CA ASP A 104 -15.59 -15.66 2.20
C ASP A 104 -15.32 -14.45 3.11
N VAL A 105 -15.94 -14.41 4.29
CA VAL A 105 -15.71 -13.34 5.29
C VAL A 105 -14.73 -13.83 6.35
N THR A 106 -13.69 -13.04 6.61
CA THR A 106 -12.71 -13.30 7.67
C THR A 106 -12.69 -12.09 8.60
N PRO A 107 -12.96 -12.26 9.90
CA PRO A 107 -12.88 -11.16 10.86
C PRO A 107 -11.49 -10.51 10.84
N GLY A 108 -11.47 -9.18 10.87
CA GLY A 108 -10.25 -8.42 11.05
C GLY A 108 -9.58 -8.68 12.40
N PRO A 109 -8.27 -8.36 12.52
CA PRO A 109 -7.58 -8.44 13.80
C PRO A 109 -8.09 -7.36 14.77
N ASN A 110 -7.77 -7.49 16.06
CA ASN A 110 -8.04 -6.42 17.02
C ASN A 110 -7.08 -5.24 16.75
N PRO A 111 -7.59 -4.05 16.36
CA PRO A 111 -6.75 -2.91 16.01
C PRO A 111 -5.96 -2.37 17.21
N LEU A 112 -6.44 -2.58 18.44
CA LEU A 112 -5.80 -2.07 19.65
C LEU A 112 -4.34 -2.53 19.78
N TRP A 113 -4.05 -3.79 19.45
CA TRP A 113 -2.69 -4.31 19.55
C TRP A 113 -1.72 -3.61 18.59
N TRP A 114 -2.17 -3.34 17.37
CA TRP A 114 -1.39 -2.61 16.38
C TRP A 114 -1.19 -1.13 16.73
N LEU A 115 -2.20 -0.51 17.36
CA LEU A 115 -2.07 0.84 17.90
C LEU A 115 -1.05 0.90 19.05
N LEU A 116 -1.07 -0.09 19.95
CA LEU A 116 -0.09 -0.18 21.03
C LEU A 116 1.33 -0.41 20.51
N ILE A 117 1.51 -1.26 19.49
CA ILE A 117 2.79 -1.46 18.81
C ILE A 117 3.26 -0.14 18.17
N THR A 118 2.37 0.56 17.46
CA THR A 118 2.66 1.86 16.83
C THR A 118 3.08 2.90 17.88
N ALA A 119 2.38 2.98 19.01
CA ALA A 119 2.72 3.86 20.12
C ALA A 119 4.08 3.49 20.75
N ALA A 120 4.35 2.20 20.95
CA ALA A 120 5.62 1.71 21.46
C ALA A 120 6.78 2.06 20.50
N LEU A 121 6.58 1.93 19.19
CA LEU A 121 7.55 2.32 18.17
C LEU A 121 7.79 3.83 18.15
N ALA A 122 6.75 4.64 18.36
CA ALA A 122 6.89 6.10 18.50
C ALA A 122 7.71 6.49 19.74
N LEU A 123 7.41 5.89 20.89
CA LEU A 123 8.19 6.08 22.11
C LEU A 123 9.64 5.62 21.93
N GLY A 124 9.84 4.45 21.34
CA GLY A 124 11.16 3.91 21.03
C GLY A 124 11.96 4.85 20.11
N GLY A 125 11.36 5.29 19.01
CA GLY A 125 11.97 6.25 18.09
C GLY A 125 12.32 7.58 18.76
N TYR A 126 11.44 8.10 19.61
CA TYR A 126 11.69 9.31 20.40
C TYR A 126 12.92 9.16 21.30
N PHE A 127 13.03 8.07 22.07
CA PHE A 127 14.16 7.84 22.97
C PHE A 127 15.46 7.52 22.22
N LEU A 128 15.39 6.77 21.12
CA LEU A 128 16.52 6.54 20.22
C LEU A 128 17.01 7.84 19.58
N GLY A 129 16.10 8.81 19.37
CA GLY A 129 16.37 10.13 18.85
C GLY A 129 17.37 10.98 19.65
N ARG A 130 17.78 10.51 20.83
CA ARG A 130 18.82 11.16 21.66
C ARG A 130 20.23 11.06 21.08
N ARG A 131 20.50 10.15 20.14
CA ARG A 131 21.83 9.98 19.52
C ARG A 131 21.75 10.17 18.00
N ARG A 132 22.65 10.99 17.42
CA ARG A 132 22.69 11.27 15.96
C ARG A 132 22.75 10.00 15.10
N ALA A 133 23.57 9.03 15.49
CA ALA A 133 23.71 7.77 14.76
C ALA A 133 22.41 6.95 14.78
N LEU A 134 21.69 6.96 15.91
CA LEU A 134 20.41 6.26 16.05
C LEU A 134 19.28 6.97 15.29
N LEU A 135 19.29 8.30 15.22
CA LEU A 135 18.38 9.05 14.34
C LEU A 135 18.56 8.63 12.88
N ALA A 136 19.80 8.62 12.38
CA ALA A 136 20.08 8.23 11.00
C ALA A 136 19.70 6.77 10.72
N ALA A 137 20.01 5.85 11.63
CA ALA A 137 19.61 4.46 11.52
C ALA A 137 18.07 4.32 11.52
N GLY A 138 17.37 5.04 12.39
CA GLY A 138 15.92 5.05 12.43
C GLY A 138 15.31 5.57 11.13
N VAL A 139 15.85 6.65 10.55
CA VAL A 139 15.41 7.15 9.24
C VAL A 139 15.54 6.07 8.17
N VAL A 140 16.66 5.34 8.13
CA VAL A 140 16.84 4.23 7.17
C VAL A 140 15.79 3.14 7.38
N VAL A 141 15.55 2.72 8.62
CA VAL A 141 14.58 1.67 8.96
C VAL A 141 13.16 2.07 8.57
N VAL A 142 12.73 3.29 8.94
CA VAL A 142 11.37 3.78 8.68
C VAL A 142 11.15 4.00 7.19
N THR A 143 12.12 4.56 6.48
CA THR A 143 12.04 4.69 5.01
C THR A 143 12.01 3.33 4.32
N ALA A 144 12.84 2.38 4.75
CA ALA A 144 12.84 1.03 4.19
C ALA A 144 11.48 0.34 4.40
N ALA A 145 10.86 0.54 5.57
CA ALA A 145 9.53 0.01 5.85
C ALA A 145 8.47 0.58 4.89
N HIS A 146 8.46 1.91 4.69
CA HIS A 146 7.57 2.56 3.73
C HIS A 146 7.82 2.10 2.29
N VAL A 147 9.09 1.98 1.86
CA VAL A 147 9.43 1.48 0.52
C VAL A 147 8.90 0.06 0.34
N TRP A 148 9.08 -0.80 1.33
CA TRP A 148 8.63 -2.19 1.25
C TRP A 148 7.10 -2.29 1.23
N HIS A 149 6.40 -1.48 2.04
CA HIS A 149 4.95 -1.34 1.96
C HIS A 149 4.52 -0.94 0.55
N ALA A 150 5.06 0.16 0.00
CA ALA A 150 4.71 0.64 -1.33
C ALA A 150 4.98 -0.40 -2.44
N VAL A 151 6.10 -1.14 -2.36
CA VAL A 151 6.42 -2.23 -3.30
C VAL A 151 5.42 -3.38 -3.17
N GLY A 152 5.12 -3.83 -1.94
CA GLY A 152 4.15 -4.90 -1.72
C GLY A 152 2.74 -4.52 -2.18
N SER A 153 2.33 -3.28 -1.94
CA SER A 153 1.05 -2.73 -2.43
C SER A 153 1.00 -2.61 -3.95
N THR A 154 2.13 -2.32 -4.58
CA THR A 154 2.26 -2.30 -6.05
C THR A 154 2.13 -3.71 -6.64
N LEU A 155 2.81 -4.69 -6.05
CA LEU A 155 2.82 -6.07 -6.50
C LEU A 155 1.48 -6.79 -6.28
N ALA A 156 0.62 -6.27 -5.39
CA ALA A 156 -0.72 -6.78 -5.15
C ALA A 156 -1.67 -6.55 -6.35
N VAL A 157 -1.35 -5.59 -7.22
CA VAL A 157 -2.17 -5.23 -8.38
C VAL A 157 -1.72 -6.01 -9.61
N THR A 158 -2.65 -6.74 -10.20
CA THR A 158 -2.45 -7.51 -11.43
C THR A 158 -2.87 -6.69 -12.66
N GLY A 159 -2.06 -6.71 -13.72
CA GLY A 159 -2.41 -6.11 -15.02
C GLY A 159 -2.09 -4.63 -15.21
N GLY A 160 -1.53 -3.97 -14.21
CA GLY A 160 -1.01 -2.61 -14.33
C GLY A 160 0.50 -2.57 -14.51
N SER A 161 1.00 -1.49 -15.10
CA SER A 161 2.45 -1.22 -15.16
C SER A 161 2.98 -0.90 -13.76
N PHE A 162 4.08 -1.55 -13.38
CA PHE A 162 4.68 -1.43 -12.04
C PHE A 162 5.03 0.03 -11.66
N VAL A 163 5.64 0.79 -12.57
CA VAL A 163 6.16 2.14 -12.25
C VAL A 163 5.05 3.13 -11.90
N PRO A 164 3.98 3.32 -12.71
CA PRO A 164 2.86 4.18 -12.33
C PRO A 164 2.19 3.76 -11.01
N LEU A 165 2.02 2.45 -10.79
CA LEU A 165 1.43 1.91 -9.57
C LEU A 165 2.31 2.20 -8.34
N LEU A 166 3.64 2.03 -8.46
CA LEU A 166 4.58 2.34 -7.39
C LEU A 166 4.56 3.83 -7.04
N LEU A 167 4.54 4.71 -8.05
CA LEU A 167 4.43 6.15 -7.81
C LEU A 167 3.13 6.51 -7.08
N GLY A 168 2.02 5.89 -7.48
CA GLY A 168 0.73 6.04 -6.81
C GLY A 168 0.74 5.55 -5.36
N ALA A 169 1.23 4.34 -5.12
CA ALA A 169 1.34 3.74 -3.78
C ALA A 169 2.34 4.45 -2.87
N SER A 170 3.33 5.15 -3.43
CA SER A 170 4.36 5.86 -2.64
C SER A 170 3.90 7.23 -2.15
N GLY A 171 2.94 7.86 -2.84
CA GLY A 171 2.39 9.17 -2.49
C GLY A 171 3.45 10.24 -2.18
N VAL A 172 3.22 11.01 -1.11
CA VAL A 172 4.17 12.03 -0.61
C VAL A 172 5.46 11.43 -0.04
N GLY A 173 5.45 10.13 0.30
CA GLY A 173 6.61 9.41 0.83
C GLY A 173 7.76 9.30 -0.17
N LEU A 174 7.48 9.41 -1.48
CA LEU A 174 8.51 9.39 -2.53
C LEU A 174 9.60 10.46 -2.34
N VAL A 175 9.23 11.63 -1.81
CA VAL A 175 10.17 12.72 -1.54
C VAL A 175 11.07 12.41 -0.33
N ALA A 176 10.58 11.61 0.62
CA ALA A 176 11.34 11.22 1.81
C ALA A 176 12.48 10.22 1.51
N TRP A 177 12.39 9.47 0.41
CA TRP A 177 13.38 8.46 0.03
C TRP A 177 14.77 9.07 -0.27
N PRO A 178 14.93 10.06 -1.18
CA PRO A 178 16.23 10.70 -1.38
C PRO A 178 16.71 11.48 -0.15
N LEU A 179 15.80 12.03 0.65
CA LEU A 179 16.15 12.71 1.91
C LEU A 179 16.75 11.75 2.95
N THR A 180 16.46 10.45 2.86
CA THR A 180 17.10 9.44 3.70
C THR A 180 18.61 9.37 3.43
N ALA A 181 19.04 9.44 2.17
CA ALA A 181 20.46 9.51 1.84
C ALA A 181 21.10 10.80 2.40
N VAL A 182 20.39 11.93 2.32
CA VAL A 182 20.84 13.20 2.91
C VAL A 182 21.01 13.07 4.42
N ALA A 183 20.07 12.45 5.13
CA ALA A 183 20.15 12.22 6.57
C ALA A 183 21.38 11.37 6.96
N VAL A 184 21.62 10.29 6.21
CA VAL A 184 22.77 9.39 6.41
C VAL A 184 24.09 10.12 6.16
N VAL A 185 24.22 10.82 5.02
CA VAL A 185 25.43 11.60 4.69
C VAL A 185 25.69 12.68 5.74
N ALA A 186 24.64 13.41 6.17
CA ALA A 186 24.75 14.39 7.24
C ALA A 186 25.25 13.75 8.54
N ALA A 187 24.76 12.56 8.89
CA ALA A 187 25.17 11.84 10.09
C ALA A 187 26.63 11.38 10.04
N VAL A 188 27.07 10.82 8.91
CA VAL A 188 28.47 10.41 8.68
C VAL A 188 29.39 11.62 8.77
N ARG A 189 28.98 12.76 8.21
CA ARG A 189 29.71 14.04 8.30
C ARG A 189 29.56 14.74 9.67
N ARG A 190 28.83 14.14 10.61
CA ARG A 190 28.52 14.69 11.94
C ARG A 190 27.87 16.08 11.90
N ALA A 191 27.18 16.40 10.81
CA ALA A 191 26.54 17.70 10.61
C ALA A 191 25.34 17.88 11.55
N PRO A 192 25.06 19.13 12.02
CA PRO A 192 23.89 19.42 12.86
C PRO A 192 22.56 19.18 12.10
N ALA A 193 22.59 19.22 10.77
CA ALA A 193 21.43 19.01 9.91
C ALA A 193 20.79 17.61 10.05
N THR A 194 21.49 16.59 10.56
CA THR A 194 20.94 15.22 10.70
C THR A 194 19.61 15.19 11.43
N ALA A 195 19.50 15.90 12.56
CA ALA A 195 18.29 15.87 13.38
C ALA A 195 17.11 16.57 12.69
N PHE A 196 17.39 17.66 11.96
CA PHE A 196 16.38 18.34 11.15
C PHE A 196 15.86 17.47 10.02
N VAL A 197 16.76 16.89 9.22
CA VAL A 197 16.36 16.02 8.10
C VAL A 197 15.63 14.78 8.61
N ALA A 198 16.08 14.18 9.72
CA ALA A 198 15.38 13.06 10.35
C ALA A 198 13.96 13.43 10.78
N ALA A 199 13.78 14.62 11.37
CA ALA A 199 12.46 15.07 11.80
C ALA A 199 11.50 15.31 10.63
N VAL A 200 12.01 15.93 9.55
CA VAL A 200 11.25 16.18 8.32
C VAL A 200 10.86 14.87 7.65
N VAL A 201 11.81 13.95 7.47
CA VAL A 201 11.53 12.62 6.86
C VAL A 201 10.51 11.85 7.70
N GLY A 202 10.68 11.82 9.03
CA GLY A 202 9.73 11.17 9.93
C GLY A 202 8.32 11.74 9.79
N ALA A 203 8.16 13.06 9.81
CA ALA A 203 6.86 13.71 9.65
C ALA A 203 6.22 13.44 8.28
N MET A 204 7.01 13.49 7.20
CA MET A 204 6.51 13.20 5.85
C MET A 204 6.02 11.75 5.71
N LEU A 205 6.74 10.79 6.28
CA LEU A 205 6.36 9.38 6.23
C LEU A 205 5.14 9.08 7.12
N VAL A 206 4.95 9.79 8.23
CA VAL A 206 3.69 9.72 8.98
C VAL A 206 2.53 10.16 8.09
N VAL A 207 2.64 11.32 7.44
CA VAL A 207 1.58 11.82 6.54
C VAL A 207 1.32 10.85 5.40
N ALA A 208 2.38 10.28 4.82
CA ALA A 208 2.27 9.29 3.74
C ALA A 208 1.52 8.02 4.19
N GLY A 209 1.73 7.55 5.42
CA GLY A 209 1.12 6.33 5.94
C GLY A 209 -0.26 6.48 6.58
N ILE A 210 -0.82 7.70 6.69
CA ILE A 210 -2.17 7.91 7.26
C ILE A 210 -3.25 7.11 6.51
N PRO A 211 -3.29 7.09 5.17
CA PRO A 211 -4.28 6.28 4.43
C PRO A 211 -4.22 4.79 4.75
N ASP A 212 -3.05 4.29 5.17
CA ASP A 212 -2.80 2.87 5.44
C ASP A 212 -3.25 2.41 6.83
N PHE A 213 -3.82 3.31 7.63
CA PHE A 213 -4.30 3.00 8.98
C PHE A 213 -5.35 1.88 9.00
N ASP A 214 -6.10 1.73 7.90
CA ASP A 214 -7.08 0.66 7.70
C ASP A 214 -6.45 -0.75 7.74
N SER A 215 -5.14 -0.85 7.54
CA SER A 215 -4.40 -2.12 7.65
C SER A 215 -4.53 -2.78 9.02
N PHE A 216 -4.75 -1.99 10.08
CA PHE A 216 -4.89 -2.49 11.44
C PHE A 216 -6.25 -3.11 11.74
N ARG A 217 -7.28 -2.83 10.93
CA ARG A 217 -8.65 -3.30 11.20
C ARG A 217 -9.12 -4.39 10.26
N PHE A 218 -8.67 -4.41 9.01
CA PHE A 218 -9.19 -5.35 8.02
C PHE A 218 -8.35 -6.63 7.93
N SER A 219 -8.98 -7.76 7.63
CA SER A 219 -8.29 -9.05 7.47
C SER A 219 -7.55 -9.16 6.14
N GLN A 220 -8.09 -8.58 5.07
CA GLN A 220 -7.53 -8.62 3.71
C GLN A 220 -6.95 -7.25 3.37
N LEU A 221 -5.66 -7.24 3.07
CA LEU A 221 -4.90 -6.04 2.77
C LEU A 221 -4.41 -6.10 1.33
N PRO A 222 -4.42 -4.99 0.57
CA PRO A 222 -3.92 -4.96 -0.80
C PRO A 222 -2.38 -5.00 -0.83
N PHE A 223 -1.79 -6.08 -0.34
CA PHE A 223 -0.36 -6.24 -0.14
C PHE A 223 0.12 -7.63 -0.56
N ALA A 224 1.15 -7.70 -1.39
CA ALA A 224 1.74 -8.95 -1.87
C ALA A 224 2.65 -9.60 -0.80
N GLY A 225 2.05 -10.10 0.28
CA GLY A 225 2.75 -10.79 1.36
C GLY A 225 1.84 -11.08 2.55
N PRO A 226 2.40 -11.56 3.68
CA PRO A 226 1.61 -11.81 4.89
C PRO A 226 1.04 -10.49 5.43
N ALA A 227 -0.24 -10.47 5.78
CA ALA A 227 -0.92 -9.27 6.26
C ALA A 227 -0.28 -8.69 7.54
N ASP A 228 0.30 -9.53 8.41
CA ASP A 228 1.00 -9.05 9.61
C ASP A 228 2.31 -8.33 9.30
N VAL A 229 2.97 -8.70 8.20
CA VAL A 229 4.15 -7.97 7.72
C VAL A 229 3.73 -6.58 7.27
N ASP A 230 2.64 -6.46 6.51
CA ASP A 230 2.13 -5.17 6.07
C ASP A 230 1.79 -4.25 7.25
N ARG A 231 1.06 -4.78 8.24
CA ARG A 231 0.73 -4.06 9.48
C ARG A 231 1.96 -3.61 10.24
N LEU A 232 3.00 -4.45 10.33
CA LEU A 232 4.25 -4.05 10.96
C LEU A 232 4.95 -2.92 10.20
N LEU A 233 4.95 -2.95 8.86
CA LEU A 233 5.53 -1.90 8.03
C LEU A 233 4.79 -0.56 8.18
N VAL A 234 3.46 -0.60 8.23
CA VAL A 234 2.61 0.57 8.51
C VAL A 234 2.87 1.09 9.92
N ALA A 235 2.92 0.22 10.93
CA ALA A 235 3.22 0.60 12.32
C ALA A 235 4.64 1.20 12.48
N LEU A 236 5.64 0.67 11.77
CA LEU A 236 6.99 1.23 11.70
C LEU A 236 7.01 2.60 11.03
N THR A 237 6.25 2.76 9.95
CA THR A 237 6.16 4.02 9.20
C THR A 237 5.50 5.11 10.05
N LEU A 238 4.33 4.84 10.62
CA LEU A 238 3.57 5.77 11.46
C LEU A 238 4.26 6.01 12.81
N GLY A 239 4.52 4.94 13.56
CA GLY A 239 5.11 5.01 14.90
C GLY A 239 6.55 5.49 14.84
N GLY A 240 7.40 4.82 14.06
CA GLY A 240 8.79 5.20 13.89
C GLY A 240 8.96 6.60 13.29
N GLY A 241 8.15 6.97 12.30
CA GLY A 241 8.13 8.31 11.73
C GLY A 241 7.79 9.39 12.76
N LEU A 242 6.77 9.16 13.59
CA LEU A 242 6.39 10.08 14.68
C LEU A 242 7.51 10.19 15.73
N GLY A 243 8.12 9.06 16.10
CA GLY A 243 9.24 9.02 17.03
C GLY A 243 10.47 9.78 16.51
N LEU A 244 10.79 9.64 15.22
CA LEU A 244 11.86 10.39 14.56
C LEU A 244 11.58 11.89 14.48
N ALA A 245 10.34 12.27 14.16
CA ALA A 245 9.90 13.65 14.18
C ALA A 245 10.11 14.28 15.56
N ALA A 246 9.50 13.69 16.59
CA ALA A 246 9.59 14.20 17.96
C ALA A 246 11.03 14.16 18.50
N GLY A 247 11.75 13.06 18.29
CA GLY A 247 13.12 12.87 18.75
C GLY A 247 14.11 13.83 18.08
N GLY A 248 13.95 14.08 16.77
CA GLY A 248 14.76 15.04 16.02
C GLY A 248 14.54 16.48 16.50
N PHE A 249 13.29 16.90 16.69
CA PHE A 249 12.99 18.23 17.25
C PHE A 249 13.54 18.41 18.68
N ASP A 250 13.38 17.42 19.53
CA ASP A 250 13.89 17.42 20.91
C ASP A 250 15.43 17.43 20.94
N TYR A 251 16.09 16.70 20.03
CA TYR A 251 17.53 16.77 19.83
C TYR A 251 17.98 18.19 19.50
N LEU A 252 17.36 18.83 18.50
CA LEU A 252 17.68 20.20 18.08
C LEU A 252 17.51 21.19 19.24
N ARG A 253 16.41 21.09 20.00
CA ARG A 253 16.13 21.97 21.14
C ARG A 253 17.25 21.92 22.19
N ARG A 254 17.73 20.73 22.54
CA ARG A 254 18.80 20.57 23.55
C ARG A 254 20.16 21.08 23.08
N THR A 255 20.47 20.96 21.79
CA THR A 255 21.76 21.38 21.24
C THR A 255 21.79 22.83 20.79
N GLY A 256 20.63 23.44 20.54
CA GLY A 256 20.51 24.85 20.16
C GLY A 256 20.53 25.81 21.36
N SER A 257 20.21 25.34 22.57
CA SER A 257 20.26 26.13 23.80
C SER A 257 21.67 26.35 24.37
N THR A 258 22.72 25.89 23.68
CA THR A 258 24.13 25.98 24.12
C THR A 258 24.98 26.94 23.29
N THR A 259 24.35 27.83 22.52
CA THR A 259 24.98 28.94 21.77
C THR A 259 24.41 30.26 22.24
#